data_AF-A0ABD1WTR6-F1
#
_entry.id   AF-A0ABD1WTR6-F1
#
_cell.length_a   1.000
_cell.length_b   1.000
_cell.length_c   1.000
_cell.angle_alpha   90.00
_cell.angle_beta   90.00
_cell.angle_gamma   90.00
#
_symmetry.space_group_name_H-M   'P 1'
#
loop_
_entity.id
_entity.type
_entity.pdbx_description
1 polymer ?
#
loop_
_entity_poly.entity_id
_entity_poly.type
_entity_poly.pdbx_seq_one_letter_code
_entity_poly.pdbx_strand_id
1 'polypeptide(L)'
;MANLRHLHFRGGAHFSESCHLRATKDGSFRINNLQSISSLSIHNEMDAKVLECTPNLRRLKCKFTSQCPSFHFPNQLESLNISFMRDSGPNFPLNLKKMTLREFDLSWEKVRMIGRLLNLEIFKLQYGSIKKYKWDTKESEFQKLKFFELNHVKIANSYSYAEWNPTSDDYPPT
;
A
#
# COMPACT_ATOMS: atom_id res chain seq x y z
N MET A 1 13.67 -15.84 -23.15
CA MET A 1 12.85 -15.63 -21.93
C MET A 1 11.35 -15.57 -22.22
N ALA A 2 10.83 -16.29 -23.23
CA ALA A 2 9.46 -16.09 -23.71
C ALA A 2 8.37 -16.53 -22.72
N ASN A 3 8.67 -17.39 -21.73
CA ASN A 3 7.66 -17.97 -20.84
C ASN A 3 7.77 -17.53 -19.38
N LEU A 4 8.60 -16.51 -19.07
CA LEU A 4 8.79 -16.09 -17.68
C LEU A 4 7.56 -15.31 -17.19
N ARG A 5 6.83 -15.89 -16.24
CA ARG A 5 5.58 -15.31 -15.68
C ARG A 5 5.73 -14.76 -14.27
N HIS A 6 6.75 -15.19 -13.53
CA HIS A 6 6.90 -14.88 -12.12
C HIS A 6 8.32 -14.40 -11.83
N LEU A 7 8.42 -13.20 -11.29
CA LEU A 7 9.68 -12.62 -10.83
C LEU A 7 9.67 -12.51 -9.30
N HIS A 8 10.75 -12.98 -8.69
CA HIS A 8 10.99 -12.86 -7.26
C HIS A 8 12.40 -12.34 -6.99
N PHE A 9 12.48 -11.15 -6.40
CA PHE A 9 13.75 -10.50 -6.09
C PHE A 9 14.01 -10.58 -4.58
N ARG A 10 14.82 -11.54 -4.14
CA ARG A 10 15.05 -11.76 -2.69
C ARG A 10 15.59 -10.51 -1.98
N GLY A 11 16.47 -9.75 -2.63
CA GLY A 11 17.04 -8.50 -2.10
C GLY A 11 16.31 -7.23 -2.54
N GLY A 12 15.21 -7.36 -3.27
CA GLY A 12 14.54 -6.24 -3.93
C GLY A 12 15.05 -5.95 -5.34
N ALA A 13 14.23 -5.26 -6.12
CA ALA A 13 14.60 -4.72 -7.43
C ALA A 13 13.89 -3.39 -7.69
N HIS A 14 14.37 -2.61 -8.64
CA HIS A 14 13.72 -1.38 -9.10
C HIS A 14 13.79 -1.30 -10.62
N PHE A 15 12.96 -0.46 -11.24
CA PHE A 15 13.05 -0.24 -12.68
C PHE A 15 14.21 0.69 -12.99
N SER A 16 14.96 0.37 -14.05
CA SER A 16 16.02 1.24 -14.56
C SER A 16 15.46 2.40 -15.36
N GLU A 17 16.24 3.46 -15.53
CA GLU A 17 15.92 4.60 -16.42
C GLU A 17 15.54 4.13 -17.84
N SER A 18 16.19 3.08 -18.34
CA SER A 18 15.87 2.51 -19.65
C SER A 18 14.46 1.93 -19.72
N CYS A 19 13.92 1.42 -18.61
CA CYS A 19 12.53 0.96 -18.53
C CYS A 19 11.57 2.15 -18.56
N HIS A 20 11.87 3.23 -17.83
CA HIS A 20 11.05 4.45 -17.81
C HIS A 20 10.96 5.10 -19.19
N LEU A 21 12.09 5.20 -19.90
CA LEU A 21 12.14 5.71 -21.27
C LEU A 21 11.34 4.84 -22.24
N ARG A 22 11.37 3.52 -22.09
CA ARG A 22 10.59 2.61 -22.94
C ARG A 22 9.09 2.71 -22.64
N ALA A 23 8.70 2.85 -21.37
CA ALA A 23 7.30 2.98 -20.98
C ALA A 23 6.66 4.30 -21.44
N THR A 24 7.47 5.34 -21.71
CA THR A 24 6.98 6.64 -22.19
C THR A 24 7.06 6.80 -23.71
N LYS A 25 7.77 5.92 -24.42
CA LYS A 25 7.85 5.89 -25.89
C LYS A 25 6.70 5.09 -26.51
N ASP A 26 6.19 5.58 -27.65
CA ASP A 26 5.30 5.00 -28.70
C ASP A 26 4.31 3.85 -28.42
N GLY A 27 4.11 3.41 -27.18
CA GLY A 27 3.21 2.33 -26.79
C GLY A 27 3.68 0.92 -27.14
N SER A 28 4.82 0.73 -27.81
CA SER A 28 5.29 -0.60 -28.23
C SER A 28 5.86 -1.44 -27.08
N PHE A 29 6.33 -0.81 -26.00
CA PHE A 29 6.91 -1.51 -24.86
C PHE A 29 5.84 -2.23 -24.04
N ARG A 30 5.81 -3.57 -24.12
CA ARG A 30 4.91 -4.41 -23.33
C ARG A 30 5.60 -5.66 -22.82
N ILE A 31 5.25 -6.05 -21.59
CA ILE A 31 5.75 -7.25 -20.92
C ILE A 31 4.56 -8.20 -20.71
N ASN A 32 4.09 -8.79 -21.81
CA ASN A 32 2.81 -9.51 -21.85
C ASN A 32 2.78 -10.79 -21.01
N ASN A 33 3.92 -11.47 -20.81
CA ASN A 33 3.92 -12.78 -20.15
C ASN A 33 3.99 -12.68 -18.63
N LEU A 34 4.28 -11.50 -18.08
CA LEU A 34 4.50 -11.32 -16.65
C LEU A 34 3.17 -11.29 -15.89
N GLN A 35 3.02 -12.20 -14.94
CA GLN A 35 1.82 -12.39 -14.12
C GLN A 35 2.04 -12.03 -12.65
N SER A 36 3.26 -12.16 -12.13
CA SER A 36 3.58 -11.66 -10.80
C SER A 36 4.99 -11.12 -10.64
N ILE A 37 5.10 -10.05 -9.88
CA ILE A 37 6.36 -9.49 -9.39
C ILE A 37 6.33 -9.48 -7.87
N SER A 38 7.46 -9.77 -7.24
CA SER A 38 7.59 -9.65 -5.80
C SER A 38 8.91 -8.98 -5.40
N SER A 39 8.82 -8.16 -4.35
CA SER A 39 9.90 -7.35 -3.81
C SER A 39 10.36 -6.24 -4.78
N LEU A 40 9.41 -5.51 -5.36
CA LEU A 40 9.71 -4.35 -6.21
C LEU A 40 9.75 -3.06 -5.36
N SER A 41 10.80 -2.27 -5.47
CA SER A 41 10.88 -0.93 -4.87
C SER A 41 10.26 0.10 -5.82
N ILE A 42 9.35 0.91 -5.28
CA ILE A 42 8.65 1.99 -5.98
C ILE A 42 9.18 3.32 -5.48
N HIS A 43 9.65 4.16 -6.39
CA HIS A 43 10.31 5.44 -6.11
C HIS A 43 9.49 6.65 -6.56
N ASN A 44 8.81 6.56 -7.71
CA ASN A 44 8.08 7.67 -8.31
C ASN A 44 7.01 7.18 -9.30
N GLU A 45 6.29 8.11 -9.93
CA GLU A 45 5.24 7.83 -10.90
C GLU A 45 5.72 7.16 -12.19
N MET A 46 7.01 7.22 -12.55
CA MET A 46 7.52 6.51 -13.73
C MET A 46 7.49 5.00 -13.54
N ASP A 47 7.61 4.52 -12.30
CA ASP A 47 7.43 3.10 -11.99
C ASP A 47 5.98 2.66 -12.27
N ALA A 48 4.98 3.54 -12.10
CA ALA A 48 3.59 3.24 -12.45
C ALA A 48 3.44 3.03 -13.96
N LYS A 49 4.04 3.90 -14.78
CA LYS A 49 4.03 3.77 -16.25
C LYS A 49 4.63 2.44 -16.71
N VAL A 50 5.70 1.99 -16.07
CA VAL A 50 6.30 0.67 -16.39
C VAL A 50 5.35 -0.48 -16.01
N LEU A 51 4.63 -0.37 -14.89
CA LEU A 51 3.63 -1.37 -14.51
C LEU A 51 2.42 -1.38 -15.46
N GLU A 52 2.03 -0.25 -16.05
CA GLU A 52 0.98 -0.20 -17.09
C GLU A 52 1.35 -1.01 -18.33
N CYS A 53 2.65 -1.11 -18.65
CA CYS A 53 3.17 -1.97 -19.71
C CYS A 53 3.09 -3.48 -19.39
N THR A 54 2.53 -3.89 -18.25
CA THR A 54 2.36 -5.29 -17.82
C THR A 54 0.87 -5.71 -17.79
N PRO A 55 0.21 -5.86 -18.96
CA PRO A 55 -1.25 -6.01 -19.02
C PRO A 55 -1.78 -7.27 -18.32
N ASN A 56 -0.94 -8.30 -18.15
CA ASN A 56 -1.31 -9.56 -17.51
C ASN A 56 -0.83 -9.69 -16.06
N LEU A 57 -0.28 -8.62 -15.47
CA LEU A 57 0.18 -8.63 -14.09
C LEU A 57 -1.01 -8.72 -13.13
N ARG A 58 -1.12 -9.82 -12.40
CA ARG A 58 -2.22 -10.08 -11.46
C ARG A 58 -1.79 -9.93 -9.99
N ARG A 59 -0.50 -10.09 -9.71
CA ARG A 59 0.03 -10.05 -8.32
C ARG A 59 1.26 -9.18 -8.22
N LEU A 60 1.25 -8.26 -7.28
CA LEU A 60 2.38 -7.39 -7.00
C LEU A 60 2.70 -7.40 -5.50
N LYS A 61 3.97 -7.59 -5.16
CA LYS A 61 4.51 -7.21 -3.86
C LYS A 61 5.54 -6.11 -4.03
N CYS A 62 5.33 -4.98 -3.39
CA CYS A 62 6.18 -3.81 -3.54
C CYS A 62 6.44 -3.09 -2.22
N LYS A 63 7.47 -2.26 -2.21
CA LYS A 63 7.86 -1.38 -1.11
C LYS A 63 7.99 0.03 -1.64
N PHE A 64 7.34 0.99 -0.99
CA PHE A 64 7.58 2.40 -1.29
C PHE A 64 8.87 2.87 -0.59
N THR A 65 9.72 3.58 -1.32
CA THR A 65 10.91 4.25 -0.75
C THR A 65 10.63 5.68 -0.33
N SER A 66 9.56 6.27 -0.87
CA SER A 66 9.10 7.65 -0.68
C SER A 66 7.57 7.69 -0.75
N GLN A 67 6.96 8.80 -0.33
CA GLN A 67 5.52 8.98 -0.52
C GLN A 67 5.22 9.27 -1.99
N CYS A 68 4.26 8.53 -2.57
CA CYS A 68 3.84 8.71 -3.96
C CYS A 68 2.30 8.78 -4.04
N PRO A 69 1.68 9.93 -3.70
CA PRO A 69 0.23 10.09 -3.72
C PRO A 69 -0.38 9.98 -5.11
N SER A 70 0.35 10.40 -6.14
CA SER A 70 -0.04 10.32 -7.55
C SER A 70 0.14 8.92 -8.15
N PHE A 71 0.69 7.96 -7.40
CA PHE A 71 0.95 6.63 -7.92
C PHE A 71 -0.35 5.85 -8.05
N HIS A 72 -0.58 5.27 -9.22
CA HIS A 72 -1.74 4.43 -9.51
C HIS A 72 -1.28 3.04 -9.90
N PHE A 73 -1.92 2.04 -9.28
CA PHE A 73 -1.67 0.65 -9.63
C PHE A 73 -2.52 0.24 -10.84
N PRO A 74 -2.05 -0.73 -11.66
CA PRO A 74 -2.86 -1.27 -12.74
C PRO A 74 -4.14 -1.97 -12.24
N ASN A 75 -5.27 -1.68 -12.89
CA ASN A 75 -6.58 -2.16 -12.49
C ASN A 75 -6.77 -3.68 -12.59
N GLN A 76 -5.95 -4.38 -13.37
CA GLN A 76 -5.98 -5.84 -13.49
C GLN A 76 -5.43 -6.59 -12.27
N LEU A 77 -4.80 -5.89 -11.31
CA LEU A 77 -4.25 -6.51 -10.10
C LEU A 77 -5.36 -7.12 -9.25
N GLU A 78 -5.15 -8.38 -8.85
CA GLU A 78 -6.03 -9.12 -7.96
C GLU A 78 -5.41 -9.32 -6.57
N SER A 79 -4.08 -9.24 -6.47
CA SER A 79 -3.34 -9.40 -5.22
C SER A 79 -2.27 -8.32 -5.09
N LEU A 80 -2.31 -7.56 -4.00
CA LEU A 80 -1.37 -6.47 -3.73
C LEU A 80 -0.80 -6.59 -2.32
N ASN A 81 0.53 -6.54 -2.21
CA ASN A 81 1.24 -6.45 -0.94
C ASN A 81 2.11 -5.19 -0.98
N ILE A 82 1.90 -4.29 -0.02
CA ILE A 82 2.61 -3.01 0.05
C ILE A 82 3.34 -2.95 1.39
N SER A 83 4.64 -2.71 1.34
CA SER A 83 5.42 -2.27 2.50
C SER A 83 5.60 -0.75 2.49
N PHE A 84 5.67 -0.13 3.67
CA PHE A 84 5.90 1.30 3.85
C PHE A 84 4.79 2.19 3.31
N MET A 85 3.55 1.95 3.76
CA MET A 85 2.40 2.78 3.38
C MET A 85 2.11 3.90 4.38
N ARG A 86 1.67 5.06 3.88
CA ARG A 86 1.18 6.21 4.63
C ARG A 86 -0.17 6.67 4.06
N ASP A 87 -0.84 7.61 4.72
CA ASP A 87 -2.16 8.12 4.29
C ASP A 87 -2.15 8.73 2.88
N SER A 88 -1.09 9.50 2.57
CA SER A 88 -0.77 10.03 1.24
C SER A 88 -0.35 8.94 0.24
N GLY A 89 -0.55 7.66 0.57
CA GLY A 89 -0.26 6.56 -0.34
C GLY A 89 -1.23 6.48 -1.52
N PRO A 90 -0.94 5.59 -2.48
CA PRO A 90 -1.60 5.51 -3.77
C PRO A 90 -3.10 5.21 -3.70
N ASN A 91 -3.76 5.39 -4.83
CA ASN A 91 -5.09 4.85 -5.08
C ASN A 91 -5.01 3.34 -5.34
N PHE A 92 -6.05 2.62 -4.90
CA PHE A 92 -6.10 1.16 -5.02
C PHE A 92 -6.88 0.72 -6.26
N PRO A 93 -6.46 -0.36 -6.94
CA PRO A 93 -7.19 -0.92 -8.06
C PRO A 93 -8.47 -1.62 -7.59
N LEU A 94 -9.54 -1.50 -8.39
CA LEU A 94 -10.89 -1.94 -8.01
C LEU A 94 -11.08 -3.46 -8.03
N ASN A 95 -10.24 -4.21 -8.74
CA ASN A 95 -10.34 -5.67 -8.89
C ASN A 95 -9.57 -6.45 -7.81
N LEU A 96 -9.06 -5.77 -6.78
CA LEU A 96 -8.32 -6.43 -5.71
C LEU A 96 -9.21 -7.40 -4.93
N LYS A 97 -8.72 -8.65 -4.84
CA LYS A 97 -9.27 -9.70 -3.99
C LYS A 97 -8.45 -9.88 -2.72
N LYS A 98 -7.15 -9.61 -2.78
CA LYS A 98 -6.22 -9.79 -1.66
C LYS A 98 -5.37 -8.55 -1.47
N MET A 99 -5.36 -8.01 -0.27
CA MET A 99 -4.49 -6.92 0.12
C MET A 99 -3.71 -7.27 1.39
N THR A 100 -2.43 -6.94 1.41
CA THR A 100 -1.60 -6.99 2.60
C THR A 100 -0.82 -5.69 2.71
N LEU A 101 -0.93 -5.02 3.85
CA LEU A 101 -0.10 -3.86 4.16
C LEU A 101 0.87 -4.23 5.26
N ARG A 102 2.14 -3.89 5.07
CA ARG A 102 3.23 -4.12 6.00
C ARG A 102 3.93 -2.80 6.32
N GLU A 103 4.39 -2.61 7.55
CA GLU A 103 5.21 -1.42 7.90
C GLU A 103 4.46 -0.10 7.58
N PHE A 104 3.19 -0.03 7.96
CA PHE A 104 2.28 1.05 7.59
C PHE A 104 2.02 2.00 8.78
N ASP A 105 1.66 3.24 8.47
CA ASP A 105 1.09 4.19 9.43
C ASP A 105 -0.08 4.93 8.75
N LEU A 106 -1.30 4.55 9.11
CA LEU A 106 -2.52 4.97 8.41
C LEU A 106 -3.54 5.57 9.39
N SER A 107 -4.35 6.49 8.91
CA SER A 107 -5.61 6.89 9.51
C SER A 107 -6.66 5.80 9.40
N TRP A 108 -7.65 5.82 10.29
CA TRP A 108 -8.82 4.95 10.14
C TRP A 108 -9.57 5.19 8.83
N GLU A 109 -9.65 6.43 8.36
CA GLU A 109 -10.36 6.75 7.12
C GLU A 109 -9.71 6.08 5.90
N LYS A 110 -8.37 5.98 5.84
CA LYS A 110 -7.69 5.22 4.77
C LYS A 110 -8.03 3.73 4.84
N VAL A 111 -8.13 3.15 6.04
CA VAL A 111 -8.54 1.75 6.23
C VAL A 111 -9.99 1.53 5.78
N ARG A 112 -10.91 2.45 6.09
CA ARG A 112 -12.30 2.40 5.62
C ARG A 112 -12.41 2.51 4.10
N MET A 113 -11.57 3.35 3.47
CA MET A 113 -11.49 3.45 2.02
C MET A 113 -11.09 2.11 1.38
N ILE A 114 -10.14 1.39 1.98
CA ILE A 114 -9.79 0.02 1.56
C ILE A 114 -10.98 -0.93 1.75
N GLY A 115 -11.70 -0.80 2.87
CA GLY A 115 -12.88 -1.62 3.14
C GLY A 115 -13.99 -1.46 2.11
N ARG A 116 -14.07 -0.33 1.40
CA ARG A 116 -15.06 -0.10 0.33
C ARG A 116 -14.72 -0.81 -0.99
N LEU A 117 -13.58 -1.50 -1.08
CA LEU A 117 -13.24 -2.29 -2.26
C LEU A 117 -14.19 -3.49 -2.39
N LEU A 118 -15.04 -3.46 -3.42
CA LEU A 118 -16.16 -4.39 -3.60
C LEU A 118 -15.78 -5.87 -3.77
N ASN A 119 -14.52 -6.15 -4.12
CA ASN A 119 -14.03 -7.50 -4.39
C ASN A 119 -13.03 -8.01 -3.35
N LEU A 120 -12.75 -7.23 -2.30
CA LEU A 120 -11.72 -7.55 -1.32
C LEU A 120 -12.18 -8.70 -0.41
N GLU A 121 -11.54 -9.86 -0.56
CA GLU A 121 -11.84 -11.08 0.21
C GLU A 121 -10.85 -11.29 1.36
N ILE A 122 -9.60 -10.86 1.18
CA ILE A 122 -8.52 -11.04 2.17
C ILE A 122 -7.86 -9.70 2.42
N PHE A 123 -7.84 -9.28 3.67
CA PHE A 123 -7.14 -8.07 4.09
C PHE A 123 -6.25 -8.36 5.30
N LYS A 124 -4.96 -8.04 5.18
CA LYS A 124 -3.97 -8.27 6.23
C LYS A 124 -3.23 -6.98 6.54
N LEU A 125 -3.11 -6.68 7.82
CA LEU A 125 -2.34 -5.56 8.34
C LEU A 125 -1.24 -6.11 9.24
N GLN A 126 0.01 -5.79 8.92
CA GLN A 126 1.18 -6.35 9.59
C GLN A 126 2.17 -5.25 9.98
N TYR A 127 2.67 -5.29 11.22
CA TYR A 127 3.74 -4.41 11.70
C TYR A 127 3.49 -2.91 11.45
N GLY A 128 2.40 -2.35 11.96
CA GLY A 128 2.04 -0.96 11.64
C GLY A 128 1.12 -0.30 12.66
N SER A 129 0.77 0.95 12.42
CA SER A 129 -0.11 1.75 13.27
C SER A 129 -1.35 2.26 12.54
N ILE A 130 -2.47 2.28 13.26
CA ILE A 130 -3.72 2.89 12.84
C ILE A 130 -4.06 4.04 13.81
N LYS A 131 -4.13 5.27 13.30
CA LYS A 131 -4.55 6.47 14.03
C LYS A 131 -6.06 6.52 14.11
N LYS A 132 -6.62 6.47 15.32
CA LYS A 132 -8.07 6.34 15.54
C LYS A 132 -8.52 6.67 16.97
N TYR A 133 -9.72 7.26 17.11
CA TYR A 133 -10.43 7.38 18.39
C TYR A 133 -11.25 6.12 18.80
N LYS A 134 -12.03 5.48 17.90
CA LYS A 134 -12.82 4.27 18.21
C LYS A 134 -13.05 3.37 16.99
N TRP A 135 -12.84 2.05 17.07
CA TRP A 135 -13.04 1.06 15.97
C TRP A 135 -14.52 0.85 15.71
N ASP A 136 -14.98 1.29 14.54
CA ASP A 136 -16.37 1.19 14.13
C ASP A 136 -16.40 0.96 12.63
N THR A 137 -17.00 -0.14 12.22
CA THR A 137 -17.16 -0.57 10.82
C THR A 137 -18.56 -0.26 10.38
N LYS A 138 -18.74 0.44 9.25
CA LYS A 138 -20.07 0.68 8.69
C LYS A 138 -20.54 -0.53 7.89
N GLU A 139 -21.85 -0.76 7.81
CA GLU A 139 -22.45 -1.85 7.02
C GLU A 139 -22.03 -1.88 5.54
N SER A 140 -21.59 -0.74 4.99
CA SER A 140 -21.11 -0.62 3.61
C SER A 140 -19.63 -0.97 3.41
N GLU A 141 -18.89 -1.29 4.48
CA GLU A 141 -17.47 -1.63 4.42
C GLU A 141 -17.25 -3.14 4.52
N PHE A 142 -16.21 -3.62 3.84
CA PHE A 142 -15.72 -5.00 3.87
C PHE A 142 -16.76 -6.05 3.45
N GLN A 143 -17.66 -5.71 2.51
CA GLN A 143 -18.82 -6.52 2.13
C GLN A 143 -18.51 -7.97 1.69
N LYS A 144 -17.37 -8.21 1.03
CA LYS A 144 -16.94 -9.55 0.60
C LYS A 144 -15.78 -10.12 1.42
N LEU A 145 -15.41 -9.46 2.52
CA LEU A 145 -14.24 -9.85 3.29
C LEU A 145 -14.51 -11.17 4.01
N LYS A 146 -13.67 -12.18 3.72
CA LYS A 146 -13.71 -13.51 4.32
C LYS A 146 -12.63 -13.69 5.37
N PHE A 147 -11.54 -12.94 5.24
CA PHE A 147 -10.40 -13.05 6.14
C PHE A 147 -9.81 -11.67 6.45
N PHE A 148 -9.72 -11.37 7.74
CA PHE A 148 -9.07 -10.16 8.25
C PHE A 148 -8.00 -10.53 9.27
N GLU A 149 -6.79 -9.99 9.09
CA GLU A 149 -5.66 -10.24 9.99
C GLU A 149 -5.07 -8.93 10.50
N LEU A 150 -4.88 -8.87 11.82
CA LEU A 150 -4.12 -7.84 12.51
C LEU A 150 -2.94 -8.53 13.19
N ASN A 151 -1.72 -8.28 12.70
CA ASN A 151 -0.51 -8.87 13.23
C ASN A 151 0.49 -7.75 13.60
N HIS A 152 0.86 -7.62 14.87
CA HIS A 152 1.69 -6.52 15.35
C HIS A 152 1.15 -5.14 14.91
N VAL A 153 -0.15 -4.93 15.05
CA VAL A 153 -0.82 -3.66 14.70
C VAL A 153 -1.12 -2.87 15.96
N LYS A 154 -0.59 -1.65 16.06
CA LYS A 154 -0.92 -0.69 17.11
C LYS A 154 -2.12 0.14 16.69
N ILE A 155 -3.17 0.14 17.49
CA ILE A 155 -4.28 1.08 17.34
C ILE A 155 -4.08 2.15 18.40
N ALA A 156 -3.90 3.40 17.99
CA ALA A 156 -3.63 4.50 18.91
C ALA A 156 -4.61 5.66 18.68
N ASN A 157 -5.14 6.17 19.79
CA ASN A 157 -5.75 7.49 19.88
C ASN A 157 -4.74 8.56 19.47
N SER A 158 -5.14 9.46 18.56
CA SER A 158 -4.25 10.46 17.95
C SER A 158 -3.81 11.59 18.90
N TYR A 159 -3.98 11.41 20.21
CA TYR A 159 -3.53 12.34 21.24
C TYR A 159 -2.95 11.56 22.41
N SER A 160 -1.64 11.31 22.35
CA SER A 160 -0.82 11.05 23.54
C SER A 160 0.47 11.85 23.42
N TYR A 161 0.37 13.14 23.13
CA TYR A 161 1.29 14.07 23.75
C TYR A 161 0.60 14.44 25.06
N ALA A 162 1.28 14.21 26.19
CA ALA A 162 0.88 14.89 27.41
C ALA A 162 1.04 16.39 27.12
N GLU A 163 -0.04 17.16 27.20
CA GLU A 163 0.10 18.59 27.41
C GLU A 163 0.69 18.77 28.79
N TRP A 164 2.00 19.01 28.86
CA TRP A 164 2.63 19.50 30.06
C TRP A 164 2.30 20.98 30.16
N ASN A 165 1.41 21.33 31.08
CA ASN A 165 1.07 22.71 31.39
C ASN A 165 1.73 23.06 32.73
N PRO A 166 3.00 23.50 32.75
CA PRO A 166 3.66 23.89 33.99
C PRO A 166 2.97 25.16 34.50
N THR A 167 2.12 25.01 35.52
CA THR A 167 1.62 26.16 36.26
C THR A 167 2.61 26.53 37.36
N SER A 168 2.67 27.81 37.72
CA SER A 168 3.59 28.32 38.75
C SER A 168 3.42 27.63 40.11
N ASP A 169 2.28 26.97 40.34
CA ASP A 169 1.94 26.28 41.58
C ASP A 169 2.67 24.91 41.72
N ASP A 170 3.31 24.43 40.65
CA ASP A 170 4.02 23.14 40.64
C ASP A 170 5.46 23.21 41.17
N TYR A 171 5.92 24.39 41.59
CA TYR A 171 7.22 24.59 42.22
C TYR A 171 7.05 24.88 43.72
N PRO A 172 7.79 24.20 44.62
CA PRO A 172 7.76 24.56 46.03
C PRO A 172 8.25 26.01 46.19
N PRO A 173 7.62 26.80 47.08
CA PRO A 173 8.06 28.18 47.32
C PRO A 173 9.52 28.17 47.78
N THR A 174 10.33 29.03 47.15
CA THR A 174 11.73 29.30 47.53
C THR A 174 11.85 29.88 48.92
#